data_AF-A0A933U748-F1
#
_entry.id   AF-A0A933U748-F1
#
_cell.length_a   1.000
_cell.length_b   1.000
_cell.length_c   1.000
_cell.angle_alpha   90.00
_cell.angle_beta   90.00
_cell.angle_gamma   90.00
#
_symmetry.space_group_name_H-M   'P 1'
#
loop_
_entity.id
_entity.type
_entity.pdbx_description
1 polymer ?
#
loop_
_entity_poly.entity_id
_entity_poly.type
_entity_poly.pdbx_seq_one_letter_code
_entity_poly.pdbx_strand_id
1 'polypeptide(L)'
;MNTEIELKLQSYLDGELPAREAKQVEGLTQADPAARALFGELQTTRAALRGNELERTLPESREFYWSKIERAILAAEQAGERRASSFGLGWLVRYWPQFSGAAVAVVLLIAGATQFNWFSSPGWDEIENTLDDSGSFTFRSEQNRMTLVWVSSHPQAEQDEDGELVN
;
A
#
# COMPACT_ATOMS: atom_id res chain seq x y z
N MET A 1 -4.63 -23.63 -11.34
CA MET A 1 -4.95 -22.97 -12.62
C MET A 1 -4.04 -21.76 -12.78
N ASN A 2 -3.89 -21.18 -13.98
CA ASN A 2 -3.09 -19.97 -14.17
C ASN A 2 -3.97 -18.71 -14.00
N THR A 3 -3.49 -17.69 -13.27
CA THR A 3 -4.18 -16.42 -13.04
C THR A 3 -4.62 -15.71 -14.33
N GLU A 4 -3.84 -15.81 -15.42
CA GLU A 4 -4.23 -15.23 -16.71
C GLU A 4 -5.50 -15.86 -17.27
N ILE A 5 -5.67 -17.18 -17.07
CA ILE A 5 -6.86 -17.92 -17.49
C ILE A 5 -8.06 -17.53 -16.64
N GLU A 6 -7.87 -17.37 -15.33
CA GLU A 6 -8.91 -16.93 -14.40
C GLU A 6 -9.44 -15.54 -14.78
N LEU A 7 -8.55 -14.59 -15.06
CA LEU A 7 -8.92 -13.26 -15.52
C LEU A 7 -9.67 -13.29 -16.86
N LYS A 8 -9.22 -14.11 -17.82
CA LYS A 8 -9.93 -14.29 -19.10
C LYS A 8 -11.32 -14.88 -18.92
N LEU A 9 -11.51 -15.81 -17.99
CA LEU A 9 -12.82 -16.37 -17.66
C LEU A 9 -13.76 -15.30 -17.05
N GLN A 10 -13.23 -14.43 -16.17
CA GLN A 10 -13.98 -13.30 -15.62
C GLN A 10 -14.37 -12.30 -16.70
N SER A 11 -13.41 -11.83 -17.51
CA SER A 11 -13.68 -10.90 -18.62
C SER A 11 -14.65 -11.49 -19.65
N TYR A 12 -14.59 -12.81 -19.89
CA TYR A 12 -15.55 -13.51 -20.74
C TYR A 12 -16.96 -13.47 -20.14
N LEU A 13 -17.10 -13.73 -18.82
CA LEU A 13 -18.39 -13.67 -18.13
C LEU A 13 -18.99 -12.26 -18.16
N ASP A 14 -18.14 -11.23 -18.04
CA ASP A 14 -18.55 -9.83 -18.05
C ASP A 14 -18.85 -9.30 -19.45
N GLY A 15 -18.41 -10.00 -20.51
CA GLY A 15 -18.63 -9.62 -21.91
C GLY A 15 -17.60 -8.62 -22.45
N GLU A 16 -16.49 -8.44 -21.75
CA GLU A 16 -15.42 -7.48 -22.07
C GLU A 16 -14.38 -8.05 -23.05
N LEU A 17 -14.46 -9.33 -23.41
CA LEU A 17 -13.53 -9.95 -24.35
C LEU A 17 -13.91 -9.70 -25.83
N PRO A 18 -12.92 -9.43 -26.70
CA PRO A 18 -13.12 -9.44 -28.15
C PRO A 18 -13.62 -10.81 -28.65
N ALA A 19 -14.40 -10.82 -29.73
CA ALA A 19 -15.05 -12.02 -30.27
C ALA A 19 -14.07 -13.19 -30.56
N ARG A 20 -12.83 -12.90 -30.95
CA ARG A 20 -11.80 -13.93 -31.20
C ARG A 20 -11.34 -14.60 -29.91
N GLU A 21 -11.23 -13.86 -28.82
CA GLU A 21 -10.77 -14.37 -27.53
C GLU A 21 -11.91 -15.06 -26.79
N ALA A 22 -13.12 -14.54 -26.89
CA ALA A 22 -14.34 -15.19 -26.39
C ALA A 22 -14.47 -16.64 -26.90
N LYS A 23 -14.24 -16.88 -28.20
CA LYS A 23 -14.24 -18.25 -28.78
C LYS A 23 -13.14 -19.15 -28.22
N GLN A 24 -11.99 -18.60 -27.88
CA GLN A 24 -10.89 -19.37 -27.28
C GLN A 24 -11.24 -19.78 -25.85
N VAL A 25 -11.83 -18.87 -25.06
CA VAL A 25 -12.30 -19.16 -23.71
C VAL A 25 -13.47 -20.16 -23.72
N GLU A 26 -14.35 -20.08 -24.70
CA GLU A 26 -15.40 -21.08 -24.92
C GLU A 26 -14.81 -22.46 -25.23
N GLY A 27 -13.82 -22.54 -26.12
CA GLY A 27 -13.10 -23.79 -26.36
C GLY A 27 -12.38 -24.32 -25.11
N LEU A 28 -11.80 -23.43 -24.31
CA LEU A 28 -11.11 -23.77 -23.07
C LEU A 28 -12.09 -24.35 -22.02
N THR A 29 -13.24 -23.72 -21.79
CA THR A 29 -14.27 -24.22 -20.86
C THR A 29 -14.89 -25.54 -21.32
N GLN A 30 -14.86 -25.84 -22.62
CA GLN A 30 -15.25 -27.15 -23.16
C GLN A 30 -14.15 -28.21 -23.01
N ALA A 31 -12.88 -27.85 -23.12
CA ALA A 31 -11.77 -28.81 -23.07
C ALA A 31 -11.26 -29.09 -21.64
N ASP A 32 -11.26 -28.09 -20.76
CA ASP A 32 -10.65 -28.17 -19.43
C ASP A 32 -11.72 -28.26 -18.32
N PRO A 33 -11.77 -29.38 -17.57
CA PRO A 33 -12.69 -29.53 -16.43
C PRO A 33 -12.51 -28.47 -15.34
N ALA A 34 -11.28 -28.02 -15.07
CA ALA A 34 -11.00 -27.02 -14.05
C ALA A 34 -11.54 -25.65 -14.46
N ALA A 35 -11.28 -25.25 -15.71
CA ALA A 35 -11.83 -24.00 -16.27
C ALA A 35 -13.36 -24.00 -16.26
N ARG A 36 -13.99 -25.15 -16.58
CA ARG A 36 -15.45 -25.30 -16.53
C ARG A 36 -16.02 -25.16 -15.11
N ALA A 37 -15.37 -25.77 -14.13
CA ALA A 37 -15.77 -25.69 -12.73
C ALA A 37 -15.72 -24.24 -12.24
N LEU A 38 -14.59 -23.55 -12.45
CA LEU A 38 -14.44 -22.14 -12.08
C LEU A 38 -15.47 -21.25 -12.79
N PHE A 39 -15.70 -21.45 -14.09
CA PHE A 39 -16.70 -20.68 -14.81
C PHE A 39 -18.13 -20.89 -14.26
N GLY A 40 -18.44 -22.09 -13.78
CA GLY A 40 -19.70 -22.38 -13.07
C GLY A 40 -19.81 -21.66 -11.73
N GLU A 41 -18.73 -21.61 -10.95
CA GLU A 41 -18.67 -20.87 -9.68
C GLU A 41 -18.84 -19.36 -9.89
N LEU A 42 -18.18 -18.78 -10.91
CA LEU A 42 -18.31 -17.37 -11.27
C LEU A 42 -19.74 -17.02 -11.68
N GLN A 43 -20.40 -17.88 -12.49
CA GLN A 43 -21.81 -17.70 -12.83
C GLN A 43 -22.72 -17.75 -11.61
N THR A 44 -22.47 -18.68 -10.70
CA THR A 44 -23.24 -18.82 -9.45
C THR A 44 -23.06 -17.58 -8.58
N THR A 45 -21.84 -17.08 -8.45
CA THR A 45 -21.51 -15.88 -7.71
C THR A 45 -22.21 -14.66 -8.30
N ARG A 46 -22.14 -14.46 -9.61
CA ARG A 46 -22.84 -13.38 -10.31
C ARG A 46 -24.35 -13.46 -10.12
N ALA A 47 -24.92 -14.66 -10.17
CA ALA A 47 -26.34 -14.87 -9.92
C ALA A 47 -26.73 -14.53 -8.48
N ALA A 48 -25.89 -14.90 -7.50
CA ALA A 48 -26.10 -14.54 -6.11
C ALA A 48 -26.04 -13.01 -5.89
N LEU A 49 -25.13 -12.31 -6.56
CA LEU A 49 -24.99 -10.86 -6.42
C LEU A 49 -26.15 -10.06 -7.05
N ARG A 50 -26.64 -10.47 -8.24
CA ARG A 50 -27.65 -9.71 -9.01
C ARG A 50 -28.92 -9.34 -8.23
N GLY A 51 -29.31 -10.13 -7.22
CA GLY A 51 -30.48 -9.86 -6.36
C GLY A 51 -30.16 -9.28 -4.98
N ASN A 52 -28.87 -9.16 -4.62
CA ASN A 52 -28.40 -8.70 -3.32
C ASN A 52 -27.67 -7.35 -3.38
N GLU A 53 -27.58 -6.74 -4.56
CA GLU A 53 -27.10 -5.37 -4.71
C GLU A 53 -28.13 -4.40 -4.14
N LEU A 54 -27.79 -3.76 -3.03
CA LEU A 54 -28.65 -2.77 -2.40
C LEU A 54 -28.68 -1.52 -3.28
N GLU A 55 -29.74 -1.35 -4.06
CA GLU A 55 -29.92 -0.16 -4.88
C GLU A 55 -30.05 1.07 -3.96
N ARG A 56 -29.06 1.96 -4.04
CA ARG A 56 -29.04 3.21 -3.28
C ARG A 56 -29.41 4.35 -4.22
N THR A 57 -30.65 4.80 -4.13
CA THR A 57 -31.05 6.05 -4.79
C THR A 57 -30.43 7.23 -4.04
N LEU A 58 -29.68 8.06 -4.75
CA LEU A 58 -29.24 9.33 -4.20
C LEU A 58 -30.44 10.29 -4.12
N PRO A 59 -30.58 11.09 -3.05
CA PRO A 59 -31.68 12.05 -2.91
C PRO A 59 -31.52 13.28 -3.82
N GLU A 60 -30.42 13.36 -4.57
CA GLU A 60 -30.04 14.49 -5.39
C GLU A 60 -29.64 14.04 -6.80
N SER A 61 -29.60 15.00 -7.73
CA SER A 61 -29.18 14.68 -9.10
C SER A 61 -27.72 14.20 -9.12
N ARG A 62 -27.43 13.33 -10.09
CA ARG A 62 -26.08 12.78 -10.30
C ARG A 62 -25.05 13.90 -10.44
N GLU A 63 -25.35 14.91 -11.24
CA GLU A 63 -24.48 16.05 -11.53
C GLU A 63 -24.17 16.84 -10.24
N PHE A 64 -25.20 17.04 -9.40
CA PHE A 64 -25.03 17.74 -8.14
C PHE A 64 -24.16 16.94 -7.16
N TYR A 65 -24.37 15.63 -7.04
CA TYR A 65 -23.54 14.75 -6.21
C TYR A 65 -22.08 14.76 -6.65
N TRP A 66 -21.80 14.56 -7.95
CA TRP A 66 -20.44 14.58 -8.47
C TRP A 66 -19.77 15.95 -8.33
N SER A 67 -20.51 17.05 -8.45
CA SER A 67 -19.97 18.39 -8.19
C SER A 67 -19.50 18.59 -6.74
N LYS A 68 -20.12 17.91 -5.77
CA LYS A 68 -19.65 17.95 -4.38
C LYS A 68 -18.36 17.17 -4.21
N ILE A 69 -18.25 16.00 -4.84
CA ILE A 69 -17.02 15.19 -4.83
C ILE A 69 -15.87 16.00 -5.44
N GLU A 70 -16.08 16.60 -6.62
CA GLU A 70 -15.07 17.45 -7.27
C GLU A 70 -14.60 18.58 -6.35
N ARG A 71 -15.54 19.34 -5.77
CA ARG A 71 -15.20 20.43 -4.83
C ARG A 71 -14.47 19.91 -3.59
N ALA A 72 -14.84 18.75 -3.06
CA ALA A 72 -14.19 18.16 -1.90
C ALA A 72 -12.74 17.74 -2.21
N ILE A 73 -12.50 17.17 -3.39
CA ILE A 73 -11.15 16.83 -3.87
C ILE A 73 -10.31 18.10 -4.00
N LEU A 74 -10.81 19.11 -4.71
CA LEU A 74 -10.10 20.39 -4.89
C LEU A 74 -9.78 21.07 -3.55
N ALA A 75 -10.71 21.02 -2.59
CA ALA A 75 -10.49 21.56 -1.26
C ALA A 75 -9.42 20.79 -0.47
N ALA A 76 -9.41 19.45 -0.59
CA ALA A 76 -8.39 18.60 0.05
C ALA A 76 -7.00 18.86 -0.53
N GLU A 77 -6.88 19.04 -1.84
CA GLU A 77 -5.61 19.38 -2.50
C GLU A 77 -5.06 20.72 -2.02
N GLN A 78 -5.90 21.76 -1.95
CA GLN A 78 -5.50 23.08 -1.44
C GLN A 78 -5.15 23.05 0.05
N ALA A 79 -5.82 22.21 0.85
CA ALA A 79 -5.51 22.06 2.27
C ALA A 79 -4.16 21.34 2.50
N GLY A 80 -3.80 20.38 1.65
CA GLY A 80 -2.50 19.71 1.67
C GLY A 80 -1.34 20.69 1.42
N GLU A 81 -1.52 21.66 0.53
CA GLU A 81 -0.52 22.71 0.26
C GLU A 81 -0.37 23.70 1.43
N ARG A 82 -1.44 24.01 2.16
CA ARG A 82 -1.38 24.93 3.31
C ARG A 82 -0.72 24.33 4.55
N ARG A 83 -0.75 23.00 4.71
CA ARG A 83 -0.16 22.31 5.88
C ARG A 83 1.37 22.31 5.88
N ALA A 84 2.01 22.72 4.79
CA ALA A 84 3.46 22.85 4.67
C ALA A 84 4.04 24.15 5.26
N SER A 85 3.22 25.08 5.76
CA SER A 85 3.73 26.33 6.34
C SER A 85 3.24 26.57 7.77
N SER A 86 4.20 26.93 8.62
CA SER A 86 4.10 27.30 10.04
C SER A 86 4.18 26.17 11.09
N PHE A 87 5.22 25.33 11.02
CA PHE A 87 5.85 24.93 12.28
C PHE A 87 6.61 26.15 12.82
N GLY A 88 6.12 26.70 13.94
CA GLY A 88 6.55 27.96 14.54
C GLY A 88 8.00 27.99 15.00
N LEU A 89 8.93 28.17 14.06
CA LEU A 89 10.34 28.49 14.33
C LEU A 89 10.50 29.82 15.09
N GLY A 90 9.49 30.70 15.05
CA GLY A 90 9.52 31.99 15.78
C GLY A 90 9.57 31.85 17.30
N TRP A 91 9.01 30.77 17.86
CA TRP A 91 9.13 30.49 19.30
C TRP A 91 10.54 30.00 19.65
N LEU A 92 11.18 29.21 18.79
CA LEU A 92 12.52 28.65 19.03
C LEU A 92 13.62 29.73 19.00
N VAL A 93 13.53 30.69 18.08
CA VAL A 93 14.51 31.80 17.95
C VAL A 93 14.47 32.73 19.18
N ARG A 94 13.35 32.80 19.90
CA ARG A 94 13.17 33.59 21.13
C ARG A 94 14.02 33.09 22.31
N TYR A 95 14.32 31.78 22.38
CA TYR A 95 15.04 31.16 23.52
C TYR A 95 16.51 30.82 23.23
N TRP A 96 16.99 31.02 22.00
CA TRP A 96 18.38 30.79 21.63
C TRP A 96 19.46 31.57 22.40
N PRO A 97 19.26 32.82 22.88
CA PRO A 97 20.33 33.52 23.60
C PRO A 97 20.69 32.90 24.96
N GLN A 98 19.91 31.94 25.47
CA GLN A 98 20.22 31.22 26.72
C GLN A 98 21.13 29.99 26.52
N PHE A 99 21.28 29.49 25.30
CA PHE A 99 22.03 28.25 25.01
C PHE A 99 23.45 28.47 24.45
N SER A 100 23.87 29.70 24.15
CA SER A 100 25.21 29.94 23.56
C SER A 100 26.36 29.58 24.52
N GLY A 101 26.16 29.76 25.83
CA GLY A 101 27.15 29.37 26.85
C GLY A 101 27.26 27.85 27.05
N ALA A 102 26.15 27.13 26.95
CA ALA A 102 26.12 25.67 27.09
C ALA A 102 26.76 24.96 25.87
N ALA A 103 26.61 25.53 24.67
CA ALA A 103 27.19 24.97 23.46
C ALA A 103 28.73 24.88 23.52
N VAL A 104 29.40 25.89 24.09
CA VAL A 104 30.87 25.88 24.27
C VAL A 104 31.31 24.80 25.26
N ALA A 105 30.56 24.62 26.35
CA ALA A 105 30.85 23.58 27.33
C ALA A 105 30.65 22.17 26.73
N VAL A 106 29.59 21.96 25.94
CA VAL A 106 29.34 20.68 25.26
C VAL A 106 30.41 20.37 24.22
N VAL A 107 30.85 21.36 23.43
CA VAL A 107 31.95 21.18 22.47
C VAL A 107 33.26 20.80 23.18
N LEU A 108 33.58 21.44 24.30
CA LEU A 108 34.75 21.08 25.11
C LEU A 108 34.63 19.68 25.74
N LEU A 109 33.43 19.28 26.14
CA LEU A 109 33.17 17.96 26.70
C LEU A 109 33.30 16.85 25.64
N ILE A 110 32.79 17.09 24.43
CA ILE A 110 32.94 16.18 23.29
C ILE A 110 34.41 16.08 22.86
N ALA A 111 35.12 17.21 22.76
CA ALA A 111 36.55 17.22 22.43
C ALA A 111 37.40 16.49 23.49
N GLY A 112 37.05 16.62 24.77
CA GLY A 112 37.68 15.86 25.85
C GLY A 112 37.39 14.36 25.75
N ALA A 113 36.15 13.98 25.43
CA ALA A 113 35.76 12.57 25.33
C ALA A 113 36.39 11.85 24.12
N THR A 114 36.62 12.54 23.00
CA THR A 114 37.30 11.97 21.83
C THR A 114 38.80 11.84 22.02
N GLN A 115 39.46 12.77 22.74
CA GLN A 115 40.89 12.66 23.07
C GLN A 115 41.19 11.55 24.08
N PHE A 116 40.26 11.24 24.99
CA PHE A 116 40.45 10.23 26.03
C PHE A 116 39.96 8.82 25.64
N ASN A 117 39.46 8.64 24.41
CA ASN A 117 38.89 7.38 23.90
C ASN A 117 37.89 6.71 24.87
N TRP A 118 37.15 7.53 25.62
CA TRP A 118 36.24 7.09 26.69
C TRP A 118 35.09 6.24 26.14
N PHE A 119 34.71 6.49 24.89
CA PHE A 119 33.72 5.71 24.15
C PHE A 119 34.41 4.67 23.27
N SER A 120 35.06 3.69 23.90
CA SER A 120 35.27 2.41 23.22
C SER A 120 33.89 1.82 22.97
N SER A 121 33.46 1.81 21.71
CA SER A 121 32.14 1.37 21.27
C SER A 121 31.87 -0.05 21.79
N PRO A 122 30.83 -0.28 22.62
CA PRO A 122 30.13 -1.54 22.56
C PRO A 122 29.66 -1.69 21.10
N GLY A 123 29.81 -2.89 20.56
CA GLY A 123 29.42 -3.20 19.19
C GLY A 123 28.02 -2.69 18.89
N TRP A 124 27.82 -2.30 17.64
CA TRP A 124 26.50 -2.09 17.08
C TRP A 124 25.70 -3.36 17.38
N ASP A 125 24.81 -3.30 18.37
CA ASP A 125 23.72 -4.27 18.46
C ASP A 125 22.94 -4.05 17.17
N GLU A 126 23.13 -4.98 16.26
CA GLU A 126 22.35 -5.12 15.04
C GLU A 126 20.91 -5.27 15.52
N ILE A 127 20.15 -4.16 15.44
CA ILE A 127 18.71 -4.20 15.70
C ILE A 127 18.16 -5.08 14.61
N GLU A 128 17.93 -6.35 14.94
CA GLU A 128 17.27 -7.31 14.08
C GLU A 128 15.88 -6.74 13.77
N ASN A 129 15.78 -6.12 12.60
CA ASN A 129 14.54 -5.58 12.09
C ASN A 129 13.72 -6.78 11.65
N THR A 130 12.80 -7.25 12.50
CA THR A 130 11.87 -8.35 12.20
C THR A 130 10.86 -8.02 11.08
N LEU A 131 11.14 -7.01 10.27
CA LEU A 131 10.39 -6.54 9.11
C LEU A 131 11.21 -6.65 7.82
N ASP A 132 12.31 -7.41 7.81
CA ASP A 132 13.14 -7.64 6.62
C ASP A 132 12.34 -8.25 5.44
N ASP A 133 11.18 -8.85 5.72
CA ASP A 133 10.25 -9.40 4.72
C ASP A 133 9.16 -8.42 4.23
N SER A 134 9.15 -7.15 4.67
CA SER A 134 8.17 -6.15 4.20
C SER A 134 8.82 -5.09 3.31
N GLY A 135 8.88 -5.39 2.01
CA GLY A 135 9.25 -4.44 0.98
C GLY A 135 8.14 -3.40 0.75
N SER A 136 8.50 -2.11 0.73
CA SER A 136 7.62 -1.07 0.22
C SER A 136 8.30 -0.34 -0.94
N PHE A 137 7.58 -0.20 -2.06
CA PHE A 137 8.05 0.55 -3.22
C PHE A 137 7.12 1.75 -3.45
N THR A 138 7.69 2.95 -3.46
CA THR A 138 6.94 4.19 -3.68
C THR A 138 7.30 4.77 -5.04
N PHE A 139 6.31 4.88 -5.92
CA PHE A 139 6.44 5.58 -7.19
C PHE A 139 5.61 6.87 -7.16
N ARG A 140 6.27 8.00 -7.42
CA ARG A 140 5.61 9.29 -7.52
C ARG A 140 5.57 9.74 -8.97
N SER A 141 4.37 9.91 -9.52
CA SER A 141 4.16 10.52 -10.83
C SER A 141 3.84 12.00 -10.63
N GLU A 142 4.81 12.88 -10.92
CA GLU A 142 4.61 14.34 -10.84
C GLU A 142 3.59 14.82 -11.87
N GLN A 143 3.54 14.20 -13.05
CA GLN A 143 2.62 14.59 -14.13
C GLN A 143 1.16 14.32 -13.76
N ASN A 144 0.89 13.25 -13.00
CA ASN A 144 -0.46 12.86 -12.59
C ASN A 144 -0.78 13.24 -11.13
N ARG A 145 0.12 13.99 -10.45
CA ARG A 145 0.03 14.30 -9.01
C ARG A 145 -0.33 13.11 -8.13
N MET A 146 0.12 11.91 -8.49
CA MET A 146 -0.27 10.66 -7.85
C MET A 146 0.95 9.97 -7.25
N THR A 147 0.81 9.46 -6.03
CA THR A 147 1.81 8.61 -5.37
C THR A 147 1.24 7.22 -5.19
N LEU A 148 1.86 6.25 -5.84
CA LEU A 148 1.53 4.84 -5.74
C LEU A 148 2.47 4.20 -4.70
N VAL A 149 1.91 3.61 -3.66
CA VAL A 149 2.67 2.87 -2.64
C VAL A 149 2.27 1.40 -2.76
N TRP A 150 3.23 0.56 -3.14
CA TRP A 150 3.05 -0.87 -3.16
C TRP A 150 3.68 -1.46 -1.90
N VAL A 151 2.89 -2.17 -1.09
CA VAL A 151 3.35 -2.86 0.11
C VAL A 151 3.22 -4.35 -0.16
N SER A 152 4.35 -5.05 -0.24
CA SER A 152 4.38 -6.51 -0.30
C SER A 152 4.63 -7.05 1.10
N SER A 153 3.74 -7.93 1.57
CA SER A 153 4.02 -8.83 2.68
C SER A 153 4.13 -10.23 2.10
N HIS A 154 5.26 -10.88 2.31
CA HIS A 154 5.35 -12.32 2.11
C HIS A 154 4.95 -12.99 3.43
N PRO A 155 3.78 -13.64 3.52
CA PRO A 155 3.51 -14.49 4.68
C PRO A 155 4.51 -15.65 4.63
N GLN A 156 5.34 -15.78 5.67
CA GLN A 156 6.15 -16.97 5.89
C GLN A 156 5.21 -18.18 5.92
N ALA A 157 5.44 -19.14 5.03
CA ALA A 157 4.79 -20.43 5.10
C ALA A 157 5.21 -21.08 6.44
N GLU A 158 4.24 -21.38 7.29
CA GLU A 158 4.46 -22.20 8.48
C GLU A 158 5.12 -23.51 8.03
N GLN A 159 6.38 -23.67 8.42
CA GLN A 159 7.13 -24.90 8.25
C GLN A 159 6.81 -25.75 9.49
N ASP A 160 5.87 -26.67 9.34
CA ASP A 160 5.59 -27.72 10.33
C ASP A 160 6.82 -28.64 10.42
N GLU A 161 7.78 -28.27 11.26
CA GLU A 161 8.76 -29.21 11.82
C GLU A 161 8.09 -29.88 13.02
N ASP A 162 7.66 -31.14 12.87
CA ASP A 162 7.60 -32.17 13.91
C ASP A 162 7.06 -33.48 13.31
N GLY A 163 7.92 -34.18 12.57
CA GLY A 163 7.64 -35.49 11.97
C GLY A 163 8.88 -36.37 11.98
N GLU A 164 9.54 -36.47 13.13
CA GLU A 164 10.68 -37.35 13.36
C GLU A 164 10.28 -38.81 13.09
N LEU A 165 10.91 -39.40 12.07
CA LEU A 165 10.84 -40.83 11.81
C LEU A 165 11.72 -41.56 12.83
N VAL A 166 11.10 -42.39 13.68
CA VAL A 166 11.81 -43.43 14.42
C VAL A 166 11.21 -44.79 14.03
N ASN A 167 11.99 -45.50 13.20
CA ASN A 167 12.02 -46.94 12.86
C ASN A 167 10.70 -47.72 12.76
#